data_AF-A0A0B6ZR16-F1
#
_entry.id   AF-A0A0B6ZR16-F1
#
_cell.length_a   1.000
_cell.length_b   1.000
_cell.length_c   1.000
_cell.angle_alpha   90.00
_cell.angle_beta   90.00
_cell.angle_gamma   90.00
#
_symmetry.space_group_name_H-M   'P 1'
#
loop_
_entity.id
_entity.type
_entity.pdbx_description
1 polymer ?
#
loop_
_entity_poly.entity_id
_entity_poly.type
_entity_poly.pdbx_seq_one_letter_code
_entity_poly.pdbx_strand_id
1 'polypeptide(L)'
;FNPLLGETYECIREDKGWRFIAEQVSHHPPVSACHCESRNFKLWQDVRIKTKFWGKSMEIQPLGHVHLVLPKYRDHYRWNKVTTCVHNLLGGQRWADQYGEMTITNGNIVCKLTFTKGSNNTSPKR
;
A
#
# COMPACT_ATOMS: atom_id res chain seq x y z
N PHE A 1 -6.02 -13.12 5.49
CA PHE A 1 -5.55 -13.73 6.75
C PHE A 1 -4.51 -12.81 7.38
N ASN A 2 -4.35 -12.84 8.70
CA ASN A 2 -3.23 -12.18 9.37
C ASN A 2 -2.07 -13.19 9.42
N PRO A 3 -0.93 -12.96 8.74
CA PRO A 3 0.16 -13.93 8.71
C PRO A 3 0.74 -14.20 10.11
N LEU A 4 1.22 -15.43 10.33
CA LEU A 4 1.97 -15.79 11.53
C LEU A 4 3.36 -15.13 11.51
N LEU A 5 3.97 -14.91 12.68
CA LEU A 5 5.35 -14.43 12.75
C LEU A 5 6.29 -15.41 12.03
N GLY A 6 7.10 -14.89 11.10
CA GLY A 6 7.99 -15.70 10.25
C GLY A 6 7.29 -16.39 9.07
N GLU A 7 5.97 -16.22 8.90
CA GLU A 7 5.27 -16.72 7.70
C GLU A 7 5.78 -16.00 6.45
N THR A 8 6.10 -16.77 5.42
CA THR A 8 6.65 -16.27 4.16
C THR A 8 5.69 -16.48 2.98
N TYR A 9 5.80 -15.63 1.97
CA TYR A 9 5.13 -15.79 0.69
C TYR A 9 6.09 -15.45 -0.45
N GLU A 10 6.21 -16.32 -1.45
CA GLU A 10 7.00 -16.09 -2.65
C GLU A 10 6.15 -16.10 -3.92
N CYS A 11 6.57 -15.35 -4.93
CA CYS A 11 5.93 -15.34 -6.24
C CYS A 11 6.98 -15.07 -7.33
N ILE A 12 7.24 -16.08 -8.15
CA ILE A 12 8.13 -15.98 -9.30
C ILE A 12 7.28 -15.84 -10.56
N ARG A 13 7.53 -14.77 -11.32
CA ARG A 13 6.83 -14.46 -12.56
C ARG A 13 7.83 -14.33 -13.69
N GLU A 14 8.30 -15.48 -14.19
CA GLU A 14 9.23 -15.55 -15.32
C GLU A 14 8.67 -14.84 -16.55
N ASP A 15 7.37 -15.02 -16.80
CA ASP A 15 6.61 -14.37 -17.88
C ASP A 15 6.63 -12.83 -17.78
N LYS A 16 6.86 -12.27 -16.59
CA LYS A 16 7.00 -10.84 -16.33
C LYS A 16 8.43 -10.42 -15.95
N GLY A 17 9.37 -11.35 -15.88
CA GLY A 17 10.77 -11.10 -15.55
C GLY A 17 11.03 -10.58 -14.14
N TRP A 18 10.25 -11.00 -13.13
CA TRP A 18 10.50 -10.63 -11.74
C TRP A 18 10.21 -11.76 -10.75
N ARG A 19 10.83 -11.66 -9.56
CA ARG A 19 10.60 -12.54 -8.41
C ARG A 19 10.32 -11.72 -7.17
N PHE A 20 9.44 -12.20 -6.32
CA PHE A 20 8.97 -11.54 -5.11
C PHE A 20 9.08 -12.48 -3.91
N ILE A 21 9.49 -11.93 -2.77
CA ILE A 21 9.46 -12.60 -1.46
C ILE A 21 8.87 -11.63 -0.43
N ALA A 22 8.09 -12.14 0.50
CA ALA A 22 7.60 -11.43 1.67
C ALA A 22 7.70 -12.31 2.92
N GLU A 23 7.85 -11.64 4.07
CA GLU A 23 7.89 -12.27 5.39
C GLU A 23 7.12 -11.39 6.39
N GLN A 24 6.39 -12.03 7.29
CA GLN A 24 5.84 -11.38 8.47
C GLN A 24 6.92 -11.23 9.55
N VAL A 25 7.60 -10.09 9.58
CA VAL A 25 8.77 -9.84 10.43
C VAL A 25 8.42 -9.38 11.85
N SER A 26 7.16 -9.03 12.11
CA SER A 26 6.68 -8.72 13.47
C SER A 26 5.19 -9.03 13.60
N HIS A 27 4.75 -9.44 14.79
CA HIS A 27 3.34 -9.74 15.10
C HIS A 27 2.69 -8.69 16.01
N HIS A 28 3.47 -8.04 16.89
CA HIS A 28 3.00 -7.02 17.83
C HIS A 28 3.97 -5.82 17.88
N PRO A 29 3.76 -4.79 17.05
CA PRO A 29 2.69 -4.64 16.06
C PRO A 29 2.92 -5.49 14.80
N PRO A 30 1.87 -5.85 14.03
CA PRO A 30 2.03 -6.62 12.81
C PRO A 30 2.77 -5.81 11.74
N VAL A 31 3.88 -6.35 11.24
CA VAL A 31 4.68 -5.77 10.15
C VAL A 31 5.04 -6.87 9.16
N SER A 32 4.78 -6.63 7.89
CA SER A 32 5.26 -7.48 6.79
C SER A 32 6.31 -6.74 6.00
N ALA A 33 7.41 -7.39 5.68
CA ALA A 33 8.44 -6.89 4.77
C ALA A 33 8.35 -7.66 3.45
N CYS A 34 8.64 -6.99 2.33
CA CYS A 34 8.76 -7.65 1.04
C CYS A 34 9.85 -7.06 0.17
N HIS A 35 10.39 -7.88 -0.72
CA HIS A 35 11.39 -7.52 -1.72
C HIS A 35 11.05 -8.16 -3.07
N CYS A 36 11.17 -7.38 -4.12
CA CYS A 36 10.90 -7.77 -5.50
C CYS A 36 12.10 -7.40 -6.36
N GLU A 37 12.64 -8.37 -7.09
CA GLU A 37 13.76 -8.15 -7.99
C GLU A 37 13.39 -8.48 -9.43
N SER A 38 13.82 -7.61 -10.34
CA SER A 38 13.82 -7.78 -11.78
C SER A 38 15.18 -7.35 -12.33
N ARG A 39 15.44 -7.63 -13.61
CA ARG A 39 16.58 -7.03 -14.33
C ARG A 39 16.46 -5.50 -14.42
N ASN A 40 15.23 -4.99 -14.49
CA ASN A 40 14.96 -3.58 -14.77
C ASN A 40 14.65 -2.74 -13.53
N PHE A 41 14.27 -3.38 -12.41
CA PHE A 41 13.91 -2.68 -11.20
C PHE A 41 14.12 -3.54 -9.95
N LYS A 42 14.27 -2.88 -8.80
CA LYS A 42 14.14 -3.50 -7.48
C LYS A 42 13.10 -2.72 -6.70
N LEU A 43 12.14 -3.41 -6.07
CA LEU A 43 11.10 -2.80 -5.26
C LEU A 43 11.06 -3.46 -3.89
N TRP A 44 11.02 -2.68 -2.82
CA TRP A 44 10.85 -3.22 -1.48
C TRP A 44 10.04 -2.26 -0.60
N GLN A 45 9.49 -2.82 0.47
CA GLN A 45 8.84 -2.06 1.53
C GLN A 45 8.72 -2.94 2.77
N ASP A 46 8.71 -2.30 3.93
CA ASP A 46 8.02 -2.80 5.11
C ASP A 46 6.69 -2.05 5.26
N VAL A 47 5.66 -2.76 5.70
CA VAL A 47 4.34 -2.17 5.91
C VAL A 47 3.78 -2.59 7.25
N ARG A 48 3.40 -1.58 8.04
CA ARG A 48 2.56 -1.72 9.22
C ARG A 48 1.18 -1.17 8.91
N ILE A 49 0.14 -1.97 9.08
CA ILE A 49 -1.23 -1.50 8.90
C ILE A 49 -1.81 -1.08 10.25
N LYS A 50 -2.27 0.18 10.34
CA LYS A 50 -3.10 0.66 11.44
C LYS A 50 -4.55 0.76 10.97
N THR A 51 -5.48 0.18 11.70
CA THR A 51 -6.91 0.29 11.40
C THR A 51 -7.63 1.19 12.41
N LYS A 52 -8.66 1.92 11.95
CA LYS A 52 -9.59 2.66 12.82
C LYS A 52 -11.01 2.37 12.40
N PHE A 53 -11.85 1.96 13.34
CA PHE A 53 -13.27 1.72 13.12
C PHE A 53 -14.10 2.91 13.59
N TRP A 54 -14.98 3.39 12.72
CA TRP A 54 -15.83 4.57 12.95
C TRP A 54 -17.32 4.20 12.99
N GLY A 55 -17.64 2.97 13.39
CA GLY A 55 -19.02 2.47 13.44
C GLY A 55 -19.54 1.98 12.09
N LYS A 56 -19.66 2.86 11.09
CA LYS A 56 -20.13 2.48 9.74
C LYS A 56 -19.01 2.26 8.72
N SER A 57 -17.81 2.74 9.03
CA SER A 57 -16.65 2.67 8.14
C SER A 57 -15.39 2.25 8.90
N MET A 58 -14.38 1.81 8.15
CA MET A 58 -13.07 1.44 8.66
C MET A 58 -11.99 2.09 7.80
N GLU A 59 -11.07 2.79 8.46
CA GLU A 59 -9.86 3.31 7.84
C GLU A 59 -8.73 2.30 7.98
N ILE A 60 -7.99 2.14 6.89
CA ILE A 60 -6.81 1.30 6.77
C ILE A 60 -5.66 2.25 6.42
N GLN A 61 -4.76 2.42 7.37
CA GLN A 61 -3.65 3.38 7.31
C GLN A 61 -2.33 2.60 7.16
N PRO A 62 -1.82 2.43 5.94
CA PRO A 62 -0.51 1.84 5.72
C PRO A 62 0.59 2.80 6.18
N LEU A 63 1.42 2.34 7.11
CA LEU A 63 2.62 3.03 7.57
C LEU A 63 3.84 2.35 6.95
N GLY A 64 4.79 3.14 6.48
CA GLY A 64 5.96 2.67 5.75
C GLY A 64 6.08 3.38 4.40
N HIS A 65 7.20 3.14 3.72
CA HIS A 65 7.44 3.68 2.39
C HIS A 65 7.70 2.54 1.41
N VAL A 66 7.24 2.73 0.19
CA VAL A 66 7.69 1.91 -0.93
C VAL A 66 8.95 2.51 -1.48
N HIS A 67 9.91 1.64 -1.79
CA HIS A 67 11.15 1.99 -2.47
C HIS A 67 11.18 1.32 -3.83
N LEU A 68 11.59 2.06 -4.85
CA LEU A 68 11.80 1.56 -6.21
C LEU A 68 13.14 2.07 -6.72
N VAL A 69 14.03 1.15 -7.07
CA VAL A 69 15.27 1.46 -7.77
C VAL A 69 15.13 1.07 -9.23
N LEU A 70 15.51 1.99 -10.13
CA LEU A 70 15.63 1.73 -11.57
C LEU A 70 17.13 1.77 -11.93
N PRO A 71 17.86 0.63 -11.92
CA PRO A 71 19.31 0.61 -12.02
C PRO A 71 19.84 1.29 -13.29
N LYS A 72 19.11 1.16 -14.41
CA LYS A 72 19.47 1.78 -15.70
C LYS A 72 19.65 3.31 -15.60
N TYR A 73 18.84 3.97 -14.79
CA TYR A 73 18.83 5.43 -14.64
C TYR A 73 19.51 5.90 -13.36
N ARG A 74 19.94 4.96 -12.49
CA ARG A 74 20.46 5.25 -11.15
C ARG A 74 19.47 6.02 -10.27
N ASP A 75 18.18 5.81 -10.52
CA ASP A 75 17.10 6.45 -9.77
C ASP A 75 16.71 5.64 -8.54
N HIS A 76 16.36 6.34 -7.46
CA HIS A 76 15.75 5.77 -6.26
C HIS A 76 14.49 6.55 -5.88
N TYR A 77 13.34 6.02 -6.29
CA TYR A 77 12.05 6.56 -5.91
C TYR A 77 11.63 6.03 -4.55
N ARG A 78 11.05 6.90 -3.74
CA ARG A 78 10.42 6.56 -2.47
C ARG A 78 9.08 7.27 -2.35
N TRP A 79 8.05 6.56 -1.87
CA TRP A 79 6.75 7.18 -1.61
C TRP A 79 6.01 6.55 -0.43
N ASN A 80 5.17 7.34 0.23
CA ASN A 80 4.21 6.87 1.22
C ASN A 80 2.93 6.37 0.53
N LYS A 81 2.18 5.49 1.20
CA LYS A 81 0.81 5.14 0.78
C LYS A 81 -0.21 6.04 1.47
N VAL A 82 -1.39 6.16 0.88
CA VAL A 82 -2.51 6.95 1.40
C VAL A 82 -3.48 6.09 2.20
N THR A 83 -4.39 6.72 2.94
CA THR A 83 -5.40 6.01 3.72
C THR A 83 -6.49 5.47 2.80
N THR A 84 -6.89 4.21 3.01
CA THR A 84 -8.09 3.64 2.39
C THR A 84 -9.22 3.65 3.42
N CYS A 85 -10.42 4.10 3.06
CA CYS A 85 -11.60 3.98 3.90
C CYS A 85 -12.62 3.05 3.24
N VAL A 86 -13.04 2.02 3.97
CA VAL A 86 -14.10 1.10 3.57
C VAL A 86 -15.39 1.55 4.24
N HIS A 87 -16.43 1.80 3.44
CA HIS A 87 -17.71 2.33 3.89
C HIS A 87 -18.78 1.23 3.95
N ASN A 88 -19.89 1.52 4.63
CA ASN A 88 -21.08 0.67 4.70
C ASN A 88 -20.80 -0.75 5.25
N LEU A 89 -19.96 -0.85 6.28
CA LEU A 89 -19.56 -2.14 6.86
C LEU A 89 -20.70 -2.92 7.52
N LEU A 90 -21.72 -2.21 8.01
CA LEU A 90 -22.85 -2.79 8.75
C LEU A 90 -24.12 -2.95 7.90
N GLY A 91 -24.08 -2.65 6.60
CA GLY A 91 -25.22 -2.80 5.69
C GLY A 91 -25.17 -1.88 4.48
N GLY A 92 -25.88 -2.27 3.41
CA GLY A 92 -25.86 -1.57 2.12
C GLY A 92 -24.70 -2.00 1.20
N GLN A 93 -24.55 -1.32 0.07
CA GLN A 93 -23.46 -1.61 -0.86
C GLN A 93 -22.14 -1.06 -0.31
N ARG A 94 -21.20 -1.96 -0.01
CA ARG A 94 -19.84 -1.62 0.42
C ARG A 94 -19.08 -0.98 -0.74
N TRP A 95 -18.34 0.08 -0.42
CA TRP A 95 -17.44 0.75 -1.35
C TRP A 95 -16.22 1.25 -0.59
N ALA A 96 -15.15 1.57 -1.30
CA ALA A 96 -13.94 2.10 -0.72
C ALA A 96 -13.42 3.30 -1.51
N ASP A 97 -12.86 4.26 -0.81
CA ASP A 97 -12.06 5.34 -1.38
C ASP A 97 -10.69 5.43 -0.73
N GLN A 98 -9.82 6.18 -1.40
CA GLN A 98 -8.49 6.52 -0.90
C GLN A 98 -8.42 8.03 -0.73
N TYR A 99 -7.78 8.50 0.34
CA TYR A 99 -7.60 9.92 0.56
C TYR A 99 -6.30 10.23 1.29
N GLY A 100 -5.79 11.45 1.07
CA GLY A 100 -4.53 11.95 1.62
C GLY A 100 -3.51 12.29 0.54
N GLU A 101 -2.34 12.76 0.96
CA GLU A 101 -1.25 13.12 0.07
C GLU A 101 -0.25 11.95 -0.05
N MET A 102 0.04 11.56 -1.28
CA MET A 102 1.19 10.71 -1.62
C MET A 102 2.32 11.60 -2.13
N THR A 103 3.45 11.57 -1.46
CA THR A 103 4.67 12.26 -1.89
C THR A 103 5.65 11.25 -2.47
N ILE A 104 5.99 11.42 -3.74
CA ILE A 104 6.98 10.62 -4.45
C ILE A 104 8.26 11.46 -4.56
N THR A 105 9.38 10.94 -4.08
CA THR A 105 10.68 11.62 -4.10
C THR A 105 11.72 10.80 -4.86
N ASN A 106 12.58 11.46 -5.65
CA ASN A 106 13.82 10.91 -6.18
C ASN A 106 14.92 11.98 -6.09
N GLY A 107 15.84 11.83 -5.13
CA GLY A 107 16.79 12.88 -4.77
C GLY A 107 16.08 14.19 -4.39
N ASN A 108 16.35 15.27 -5.14
CA ASN A 108 15.79 16.60 -4.90
C ASN A 108 14.46 16.85 -5.63
N ILE A 109 13.97 15.88 -6.42
CA ILE A 109 12.72 16.02 -7.19
C ILE A 109 11.57 15.43 -6.39
N VAL A 110 10.47 16.18 -6.30
CA VAL A 110 9.27 15.82 -5.53
C VAL A 110 8.03 15.93 -6.41
N CYS A 111 7.21 14.89 -6.39
CA CYS A 111 5.87 14.88 -6.97
C CYS A 111 4.84 14.61 -5.86
N LYS A 112 3.76 15.40 -5.82
CA LYS A 112 2.68 15.26 -4.83
C LYS A 112 1.38 14.92 -5.53
N LEU A 113 0.75 13.84 -5.09
CA LEU A 113 -0.57 13.40 -5.54
C LEU A 113 -1.55 13.52 -4.37
N THR A 114 -2.61 14.30 -4.54
CA THR A 114 -3.65 14.47 -3.54
C THR A 114 -4.89 13.66 -3.92
N PHE A 115 -5.21 12.68 -3.09
CA PHE A 115 -6.43 11.90 -3.22
C PHE A 115 -7.52 12.57 -2.40
N THR A 116 -8.55 13.08 -3.09
CA THR A 116 -9.70 13.70 -2.44
C THR A 116 -10.63 12.63 -1.91
N LYS A 117 -11.11 12.82 -0.68
CA LYS A 117 -12.09 11.92 -0.07
C LYS A 117 -13.37 11.96 -0.90
N GLY A 118 -13.91 10.79 -1.25
CA GLY A 118 -15.20 10.69 -1.91
C GLY A 118 -16.28 11.25 -0.99
N SER A 119 -16.99 12.28 -1.43
CA SER A 119 -18.23 12.69 -0.77
C SER A 119 -19.37 11.83 -1.30
N ASN A 120 -20.28 11.43 -0.42
CA ASN A 120 -21.51 10.66 -0.75
C ASN A 120 -22.53 11.45 -1.60
N ASN A 121 -22.09 12.28 -2.55
CA ASN A 121 -23.00 13.03 -3.43
C ASN A 121 -23.47 12.22 -4.66
N THR A 122 -23.14 10.94 -4.75
CA THR A 122 -23.67 10.02 -5.77
C THR A 122 -24.51 8.91 -5.13
N SER A 123 -25.50 9.30 -4.33
CA SER A 123 -26.73 8.50 -4.29
C SER A 123 -27.46 8.77 -5.61
N PRO A 124 -27.70 7.78 -6.50
CA PRO A 124 -28.69 7.98 -7.54
C PRO A 124 -30.00 8.26 -6.80
N LYS A 125 -30.57 9.45 -6.98
CA LYS A 125 -31.97 9.67 -6.59
C LYS A 125 -32.77 8.63 -7.37
N ARG A 126 -33.36 7.67 -6.66
CA ARG A 126 -34.44 6.85 -7.21
C ARG A 126 -35.60 7.75 -7.59
#